data_AF-A0AA96XCR3-F1
#
_entry.id   AF-A0AA96XCR3-F1
#
_cell.length_a   1.000
_cell.length_b   1.000
_cell.length_c   1.000
_cell.angle_alpha   90.00
_cell.angle_beta   90.00
_cell.angle_gamma   90.00
#
_symmetry.space_group_name_H-M   'P 1'
#
loop_
_entity.id
_entity.type
_entity.pdbx_description
1 polymer ?
#
loop_
_entity_poly.entity_id
_entity_poly.type
_entity_poly.pdbx_seq_one_letter_code
_entity_poly.pdbx_strand_id
1 'polypeptide(L)'
;MPLRVAPRPRCSRCNLPLHFCLCDAIPQVQARTRVLLLQHVMEGAKKSSTGRVAALALVNSKLIIHGSPSGTSDLELLSEPGTWLLYPDRPVTPPDAPPPQRLK
;
A
#
# COMPACT_ATOMS: atom_id res chain seq x y z
N MET A 1 15.22 14.45 32.49
CA MET A 1 14.38 14.35 31.27
C MET A 1 15.27 13.85 30.14
N PRO A 2 14.96 12.72 29.48
CA PRO A 2 15.77 12.31 28.33
C PRO A 2 15.53 13.30 27.19
N LEU A 3 16.61 13.71 26.52
CA LEU A 3 16.53 14.53 25.31
C LEU A 3 15.76 13.73 24.24
N ARG A 4 14.58 14.23 23.85
CA ARG A 4 13.87 13.69 22.68
C ARG A 4 14.69 14.05 21.44
N VAL A 5 15.36 13.07 20.84
CA VAL A 5 15.97 13.24 19.52
C VAL A 5 14.85 13.57 18.54
N ALA A 6 14.94 14.75 17.90
CA ALA A 6 13.97 15.16 16.90
C ALA A 6 13.89 14.11 15.78
N PRO A 7 12.70 13.71 15.33
CA PRO A 7 12.57 12.73 14.27
C PRO A 7 13.22 13.26 12.98
N ARG A 8 14.03 12.41 12.34
CA ARG A 8 14.68 12.76 11.07
C ARG A 8 13.63 13.12 10.01
N PRO A 9 13.85 14.16 9.20
CA PRO A 9 12.91 14.55 8.16
C PRO A 9 12.71 13.42 7.14
N ARG A 10 11.46 13.26 6.68
CA ARG A 10 11.05 12.24 5.72
C ARG A 10 10.44 12.89 4.48
N CYS A 11 10.59 12.23 3.33
CA CYS A 11 9.97 12.67 2.08
C CYS A 11 8.44 12.64 2.21
N SER A 12 7.76 13.73 1.85
CA SER A 12 6.29 13.78 1.86
C SER A 12 5.65 12.75 0.93
N ARG A 13 6.35 12.40 -0.16
CA ARG A 13 5.87 11.49 -1.20
C ARG A 13 6.14 10.02 -0.86
N CYS A 14 7.39 9.57 -0.72
CA CYS A 14 7.69 8.16 -0.45
C CYS A 14 7.83 7.80 1.04
N ASN A 15 7.77 8.78 1.96
CA ASN A 15 7.89 8.60 3.43
C ASN A 15 9.19 7.90 3.89
N LEU A 16 10.23 7.84 3.06
CA LEU A 16 11.57 7.44 3.50
C LEU A 16 12.32 8.65 4.08
N PRO A 17 13.35 8.45 4.94
CA PRO A 17 14.27 9.52 5.32
C PRO A 17 14.81 10.23 4.07
N LEU A 18 14.97 11.55 4.11
CA LEU A 18 15.31 12.34 2.90
C LEU A 18 16.57 11.84 2.15
N HIS A 19 17.60 11.40 2.87
CA HIS A 19 18.84 10.85 2.28
C HIS A 19 18.67 9.45 1.66
N PHE A 20 17.54 8.79 1.87
CA PHE A 20 17.15 7.52 1.24
C PHE A 20 15.87 7.69 0.39
N CYS A 21 15.60 8.91 -0.09
CA CYS A 21 14.46 9.13 -0.97
C CYS A 21 14.61 8.27 -2.24
N LEU A 22 13.53 7.59 -2.63
CA LEU A 22 13.47 6.77 -3.85
C LEU A 22 12.59 7.39 -4.93
N CYS A 23 12.04 8.59 -4.74
CA CYS A 23 11.06 9.18 -5.66
C CYS A 23 11.53 9.23 -7.11
N ASP A 24 12.81 9.55 -7.34
CA ASP A 24 13.37 9.67 -8.69
C ASP A 24 13.69 8.31 -9.32
N ALA A 25 13.81 7.26 -8.49
CA ALA A 25 14.07 5.89 -8.93
C ALA A 25 12.80 5.04 -9.04
N ILE A 26 11.63 5.55 -8.62
CA ILE A 26 10.37 4.81 -8.68
C ILE A 26 9.90 4.75 -10.15
N PRO A 27 9.81 3.55 -10.76
CA PRO A 27 9.28 3.41 -12.10
C PRO A 27 7.76 3.64 -12.10
N GLN A 28 7.20 3.94 -13.27
CA GLN A 28 5.75 3.88 -13.47
C GLN A 28 5.42 2.55 -14.15
N VAL A 29 4.69 1.69 -13.43
CA VAL A 29 4.32 0.35 -13.86
C VAL A 29 2.82 0.32 -14.12
N GLN A 30 2.45 -0.04 -15.35
CA GLN A 30 1.06 -0.29 -15.71
C GLN A 30 0.74 -1.77 -15.51
N ALA A 31 -0.15 -2.05 -14.56
CA ALA A 31 -0.70 -3.40 -14.38
C ALA A 31 -2.06 -3.51 -15.07
N ARG A 32 -2.38 -4.67 -15.64
CA ARG A 32 -3.73 -4.95 -16.17
C ARG A 32 -4.79 -5.04 -15.07
N THR A 33 -4.35 -5.43 -13.88
CA THR A 33 -5.18 -5.60 -12.68
C THR A 33 -4.99 -4.41 -11.75
N ARG A 34 -6.08 -3.84 -11.26
CA ARG A 34 -6.01 -2.76 -10.26
C ARG A 34 -5.51 -3.31 -8.92
N VAL A 35 -4.58 -2.62 -8.29
CA VAL A 35 -3.98 -3.09 -7.02
C VAL A 35 -4.42 -2.20 -5.86
N LEU A 36 -5.08 -2.79 -4.88
CA LEU A 36 -5.39 -2.16 -3.61
C LEU A 36 -4.31 -2.60 -2.61
N LEU A 37 -3.56 -1.67 -2.05
CA LEU A 37 -2.57 -1.96 -1.01
C LEU A 37 -3.19 -1.64 0.35
N LEU A 38 -3.45 -2.66 1.15
CA LEU A 38 -3.93 -2.48 2.51
C LEU A 38 -2.74 -2.27 3.46
N GLN A 39 -2.75 -1.18 4.22
CA GLN A 39 -1.70 -0.84 5.19
C GLN A 39 -2.30 -0.47 6.54
N HIS A 40 -1.87 -1.14 7.62
CA HIS A 40 -2.30 -0.73 8.95
C HIS A 40 -1.67 0.61 9.36
N VAL A 41 -2.39 1.45 10.10
CA VAL A 41 -1.93 2.79 10.52
C VAL A 41 -0.58 2.75 11.25
N MET A 42 -0.35 1.70 12.06
CA MET A 42 0.93 1.51 12.78
C MET A 42 2.10 1.19 11.85
N GLU A 43 1.85 0.68 10.64
CA GLU A 43 2.89 0.41 9.66
C GLU A 43 3.39 1.69 8.98
N GLY A 44 2.58 2.74 8.90
CA GLY A 44 2.99 4.03 8.34
C GLY A 44 4.18 4.67 9.08
N ALA A 45 4.34 4.34 10.37
CA ALA A 45 5.45 4.79 11.21
C ALA A 45 6.70 3.89 11.13
N LYS A 46 6.62 2.73 10.47
CA LYS A 46 7.78 1.84 10.32
C LYS A 46 8.83 2.47 9.40
N LYS A 47 10.08 2.00 9.58
CA LYS A 47 11.25 2.55 8.86
C LYS A 47 11.18 2.27 7.35
N SER A 48 10.67 1.10 6.96
CA SER A 48 10.37 0.76 5.56
C SER A 48 9.06 1.40 5.11
N SER A 49 8.99 1.84 3.86
CA SER A 49 7.77 2.38 3.26
C SER A 49 7.35 1.62 2.00
N THR A 50 7.53 0.30 2.01
CA THR A 50 7.35 -0.56 0.83
C THR A 50 5.95 -0.44 0.21
N GLY A 51 4.89 -0.42 1.03
CA GLY A 51 3.52 -0.23 0.53
C GLY A 51 3.30 1.12 -0.14
N ARG A 52 3.89 2.20 0.38
CA ARG A 52 3.79 3.53 -0.22
C ARG A 52 4.63 3.64 -1.49
N VAL A 53 5.83 3.06 -1.51
CA VAL A 53 6.69 2.97 -2.70
C VAL A 53 5.99 2.17 -3.80
N ALA A 54 5.38 1.03 -3.48
CA ALA A 54 4.60 0.25 -4.43
C ALA A 54 3.37 1.02 -4.96
N ALA A 55 2.66 1.76 -4.10
CA ALA A 55 1.54 2.62 -4.52
C ALA A 55 1.98 3.76 -5.44
N LEU A 56 3.19 4.30 -5.26
CA LEU A 56 3.77 5.31 -6.16
C LEU A 56 4.23 4.71 -7.49
N ALA A 57 4.61 3.42 -7.50
CA ALA A 57 5.08 2.74 -8.70
C ALA A 57 3.95 2.26 -9.60
N LEU A 58 2.86 1.75 -9.02
CA LEU A 58 1.74 1.17 -9.75
C LEU A 58 0.71 2.24 -10.13
N VAL A 59 0.60 2.55 -11.42
CA VAL A 59 -0.23 3.64 -11.95
C VAL A 59 -1.71 3.49 -11.58
N ASN A 60 -2.22 2.26 -11.57
CA ASN A 60 -3.61 1.94 -11.25
C ASN A 60 -3.76 1.33 -9.86
N SER A 61 -3.06 1.88 -8.87
CA SER A 61 -3.13 1.39 -7.48
C SER A 61 -3.75 2.39 -6.51
N LYS A 62 -4.19 1.89 -5.35
CA LYS A 62 -4.68 2.70 -4.23
C LYS A 62 -4.15 2.15 -2.91
N LEU A 63 -3.50 2.98 -2.11
CA LEU A 63 -3.11 2.66 -0.74
C LEU A 63 -4.30 2.95 0.20
N ILE A 64 -4.81 1.92 0.85
CA ILE A 64 -5.89 2.01 1.84
C ILE A 64 -5.24 1.86 3.21
N ILE A 65 -5.26 2.94 4.00
CA ILE A 65 -4.87 2.86 5.40
C ILE A 65 -6.05 2.29 6.18
N HIS A 66 -5.81 1.41 7.16
CA HIS A 66 -6.83 0.87 8.08
C HIS A 66 -6.33 0.83 9.53
N GLY A 67 -7.23 0.58 10.49
CA GLY A 67 -6.89 0.50 11.92
C GLY A 67 -6.87 1.85 12.64
N SER A 68 -7.37 2.91 12.00
CA SER A 68 -7.66 4.18 12.68
C SER A 68 -8.96 4.06 13.49
N PRO A 69 -9.03 4.60 14.72
CA PRO A 69 -10.29 4.68 15.49
C PRO A 69 -11.40 5.44 14.76
N SER A 70 -11.05 6.36 13.87
CA SER A 70 -12.00 7.14 13.07
C SER A 70 -12.57 6.37 11.87
N GLY A 71 -12.24 5.08 11.74
CA GLY A 71 -12.56 4.28 10.56
C GLY A 71 -11.75 4.71 9.35
N THR A 72 -11.95 4.02 8.23
CA THR A 72 -11.24 4.29 6.98
C THR A 72 -12.19 4.16 5.80
N SER A 73 -12.41 5.28 5.12
CA SER A 73 -13.49 5.47 4.14
C SER A 73 -13.42 4.58 2.90
N ASP A 74 -12.28 3.91 2.67
CA ASP A 74 -12.03 3.17 1.44
C ASP A 74 -12.13 1.64 1.59
N LEU A 75 -12.47 1.12 2.77
CA LEU A 75 -12.56 -0.33 2.99
C LEU A 75 -13.67 -1.00 2.17
N GLU A 76 -14.70 -0.26 1.79
CA GLU A 76 -15.80 -0.76 0.94
C GLU A 76 -15.29 -1.27 -0.42
N LEU A 77 -14.19 -0.70 -0.93
CA LEU A 77 -13.55 -1.14 -2.17
C LEU A 77 -13.06 -2.61 -2.10
N LEU A 78 -12.80 -3.13 -0.89
CA LEU A 78 -12.35 -4.51 -0.68
C LEU A 78 -13.47 -5.54 -0.87
N SER A 79 -14.72 -5.09 -0.87
CA SER A 79 -15.93 -5.91 -1.01
C SER A 79 -16.54 -5.83 -2.41
N GLU A 80 -15.99 -5.02 -3.31
CA GLU A 80 -16.45 -4.95 -4.70
C GLU A 80 -16.31 -6.31 -5.40
N PRO A 81 -17.30 -6.74 -6.21
CA PRO A 81 -17.21 -7.97 -7.00
C PRO A 81 -15.94 -8.00 -7.85
N GLY A 82 -15.30 -9.17 -7.94
CA GLY A 82 -14.05 -9.33 -8.70
C GLY A 82 -12.79 -8.84 -7.99
N THR A 83 -12.87 -8.59 -6.67
CA THR A 83 -11.71 -8.30 -5.80
C THR A 83 -11.17 -9.56 -5.14
N TRP A 84 -9.88 -9.82 -5.33
CA TRP A 84 -9.22 -11.04 -4.88
C TRP A 84 -8.12 -10.73 -3.87
N LEU A 85 -8.03 -11.51 -2.78
CA LEU A 85 -6.98 -11.38 -1.77
C LEU A 85 -5.73 -12.15 -2.19
N LEU A 86 -4.57 -11.49 -2.19
CA LEU A 86 -3.31 -12.12 -2.60
C LEU A 86 -2.58 -12.87 -1.46
N TYR A 87 -2.70 -12.40 -0.20
CA TYR A 87 -1.98 -12.92 0.98
C TYR A 87 -2.75 -12.59 2.28
N PRO A 88 -2.62 -13.35 3.40
CA PRO A 88 -1.88 -14.61 3.59
C PRO A 88 -2.56 -15.83 2.99
N ASP A 89 -3.89 -15.82 2.94
CA ASP A 89 -4.68 -16.95 2.47
C ASP A 89 -5.27 -16.61 1.10
N ARG A 90 -4.66 -17.15 0.05
CA ARG A 90 -5.23 -17.13 -1.29
C ARG A 90 -6.45 -18.08 -1.28
N PRO A 91 -7.68 -17.62 -1.57
CA PRO A 91 -8.73 -18.55 -1.92
C PRO A 91 -8.26 -19.37 -3.14
N VAL A 92 -8.36 -20.70 -3.08
CA VAL A 92 -7.89 -21.57 -4.15
C VAL A 92 -8.62 -21.19 -5.43
N THR A 93 -7.89 -20.56 -6.36
CA THR A 93 -8.35 -20.21 -7.70
C THR A 93 -8.72 -21.49 -8.44
N PRO A 94 -9.97 -21.67 -8.92
CA PRO A 94 -10.26 -22.70 -9.92
C PRO A 94 -9.36 -22.47 -11.16
N PRO A 95 -8.89 -23.53 -11.83
CA PRO A 95 -7.97 -23.42 -12.97
C PRO A 95 -8.49 -22.50 -14.10
N ASP A 96 -9.81 -22.46 -14.28
CA ASP A 96 -10.47 -21.73 -15.36
C ASP A 96 -11.03 -20.37 -14.92
N ALA A 97 -10.68 -19.89 -13.72
CA ALA A 97 -11.16 -18.61 -13.27
C ALA A 97 -10.55 -17.47 -14.11
N PRO A 98 -11.35 -16.49 -14.55
CA PRO A 98 -10.82 -15.34 -15.27
C PRO A 98 -9.83 -14.57 -14.39
N PRO A 99 -8.80 -13.92 -14.97
CA PRO A 99 -7.84 -13.16 -14.22
C PRO A 99 -8.53 -12.08 -13.37
N PRO A 100 -8.08 -11.86 -12.12
CA PRO A 100 -8.71 -10.91 -11.24
C PRO A 100 -8.61 -9.50 -11.83
N GLN A 101 -9.74 -8.79 -11.81
CA GLN A 101 -9.77 -7.37 -12.18
C GLN A 101 -9.14 -6.50 -11.09
N ARG A 102 -9.17 -6.96 -9.83
CA ARG A 102 -8.54 -6.29 -8.68
C ARG A 102 -7.86 -7.26 -7.73
N LEU A 103 -6.68 -6.88 -7.25
CA LEU A 103 -5.96 -7.56 -6.16
C LEU A 103 -5.96 -6.66 -4.93
N LYS A 104 -6.20 -7.25 -3.75
CA LYS A 104 -6.03 -6.62 -2.44
C LYS A 104 -4.99 -7.38 -1.60
#